data_AF-A0A6B3IB83-F1
#
_entry.id   AF-A0A6B3IB83-F1
#
_cell.length_a   1.000
_cell.length_b   1.000
_cell.length_c   1.000
_cell.angle_alpha   90.00
_cell.angle_beta   90.00
_cell.angle_gamma   90.00
#
_symmetry.space_group_name_H-M   'P 1'
#
loop_
_entity.id
_entity.type
_entity.pdbx_description
1 polymer ?
#
loop_
_entity_poly.entity_id
_entity_poly.type
_entity_poly.pdbx_seq_one_letter_code
_entity_poly.pdbx_strand_id
1 'polypeptide(L)' 'MRLHVDQRHERVLQLVRERGSLRVAELAEELGMSAVTLRRDVETLAAQGLVERL' A
#
# COMPACT_ATOMS: atom_id res chain seq x y z
N MET A 1 -3.53 18.43 -1.58
CA MET A 1 -3.82 17.76 -0.30
C MET A 1 -2.80 16.65 -0.12
N ARG A 2 -1.81 16.78 0.79
CA ARG A 2 -0.88 15.68 1.06
C ARG A 2 -1.67 14.60 1.80
N LEU A 3 -1.87 13.43 1.20
CA LEU A 3 -2.32 12.27 1.96
C LEU A 3 -1.31 12.03 3.08
N HIS A 4 -1.76 12.12 4.33
CA HIS A 4 -0.96 11.73 5.48
C HIS A 4 -0.61 10.25 5.35
N VAL A 5 0.58 9.87 5.79
CA VAL A 5 1.11 8.50 5.65
C VAL A 5 0.10 7.47 6.17
N ASP A 6 -0.55 7.75 7.29
CA ASP A 6 -1.57 6.90 7.90
C ASP A 6 -2.78 6.66 6.98
N GLN A 7 -3.27 7.71 6.31
CA GLN A 7 -4.38 7.57 5.35
C GLN A 7 -3.98 6.74 4.12
N ARG A 8 -2.72 6.84 3.67
CA ARG A 8 -2.22 6.01 2.58
C ARG A 8 -2.17 4.55 3.01
N HIS A 9 -1.65 4.30 4.20
CA HIS A 9 -1.52 2.97 4.78
C HIS A 9 -2.88 2.30 4.96
N GLU A 10 -3.88 3.01 5.48
CA GLU A 10 -5.26 2.51 5.56
C GLU A 10 -5.81 2.14 4.19
N ARG A 11 -5.61 3.00 3.18
CA ARG A 11 -6.10 2.76 1.83
C ARG A 11 -5.42 1.55 1.17
N VAL A 12 -4.11 1.40 1.37
CA VAL A 12 -3.34 0.22 0.94
C VAL A 12 -3.93 -1.05 1.57
N LEU A 13 -4.12 -1.06 2.88
CA LEU A 13 -4.67 -2.21 3.60
C LEU A 13 -6.08 -2.55 3.15
N GLN A 14 -6.91 -1.53 2.89
CA GLN A 14 -8.26 -1.73 2.37
C GLN A 14 -8.23 -2.43 1.02
N LEU A 15 -7.45 -1.93 0.06
CA LEU A 15 -7.34 -2.51 -1.28
C LEU A 15 -6.77 -3.94 -1.25
N VAL A 16 -5.76 -4.19 -0.41
CA VAL A 16 -5.20 -5.53 -0.21
C VAL A 16 -6.26 -6.47 0.37
N ARG A 17 -7.06 -6.04 1.34
CA ARG A 17 -8.16 -6.86 1.89
C ARG A 17 -9.28 -7.12 0.88
N GLU A 18 -9.62 -6.11 0.06
CA GLU A 18 -10.69 -6.22 -0.93
C GLU A 18 -10.34 -7.16 -2.09
N ARG A 19 -9.07 -7.19 -2.52
CA ARG A 19 -8.63 -7.98 -3.68
C ARG A 19 -7.77 -9.19 -3.33
N GLY A 20 -7.38 -9.34 -2.06
CA GLY A 20 -6.51 -10.41 -1.58
C GLY A 20 -5.03 -10.16 -1.88
N SER A 21 -4.62 -10.32 -3.13
CA SER A 21 -3.24 -10.12 -3.57
C SER A 21 -3.17 -9.15 -4.74
N LEU A 22 -2.34 -8.12 -4.63
CA LEU A 22 -2.16 -7.08 -5.64
C LEU A 22 -0.68 -6.78 -5.84
N ARG A 23 -0.29 -6.46 -7.08
CA ARG A 23 1.07 -5.97 -7.33
C ARG A 23 1.20 -4.54 -6.84
N VAL A 24 2.36 -4.22 -6.26
CA VAL A 24 2.68 -2.86 -5.80
C VAL A 24 2.53 -1.83 -6.93
N ALA A 25 2.81 -2.20 -8.19
CA ALA A 25 2.63 -1.30 -9.33
C ALA A 25 1.16 -0.94 -9.57
N GLU A 26 0.24 -1.92 -9.53
CA GLU A 26 -1.19 -1.71 -9.72
C GLU A 26 -1.77 -0.85 -8.60
N LEU A 27 -1.34 -1.12 -7.37
CA LEU A 27 -1.75 -0.36 -6.20
C LEU A 27 -1.22 1.09 -6.24
N ALA A 28 -0.02 1.30 -6.80
CA ALA A 28 0.56 2.63 -6.98
C ALA A 28 -0.25 3.44 -8.00
N GLU A 29 -0.63 2.82 -9.11
CA GLU A 29 -1.47 3.43 -10.13
C GLU A 29 -2.85 3.81 -9.58
N GLU A 30 -3.52 2.92 -8.84
CA GLU A 30 -4.83 3.23 -8.24
C GLU A 30 -4.77 4.38 -7.22
N LEU A 31 -3.67 4.47 -6.47
CA LEU A 31 -3.48 5.52 -5.47
C LEU A 31 -2.90 6.82 -6.05
N GLY A 32 -2.54 6.84 -7.34
CA GLY A 32 -1.90 7.98 -7.99
C GLY A 32 -0.51 8.28 -7.41
N MET A 33 0.22 7.24 -6.99
CA MET A 33 1.50 7.34 -6.30
C MET A 33 2.64 6.73 -7.10
N SER A 34 3.87 7.13 -6.76
CA SER A 34 5.04 6.44 -7.32
C SER A 34 5.15 5.04 -6.71
N ALA A 35 5.51 4.05 -7.53
CA ALA A 35 5.76 2.69 -7.07
C ALA A 35 6.86 2.62 -5.99
N VAL A 36 7.82 3.55 -6.00
CA VAL A 36 8.88 3.64 -4.98
C VAL A 36 8.30 4.08 -3.63
N THR A 37 7.42 5.08 -3.61
CA THR A 37 6.73 5.52 -2.38
C THR A 37 5.89 4.40 -1.81
N LEU A 38 5.12 3.74 -2.68
CA LEU A 38 4.22 2.68 -2.24
C LEU A 38 4.99 1.45 -1.74
N ARG A 39 6.11 1.12 -2.37
CA ARG A 39 6.97 0.02 -1.89
C ARG A 39 7.44 0.27 -0.45
N ARG A 40 7.85 1.51 -0.12
CA ARG A 40 8.23 1.87 1.26
C ARG A 40 7.06 1.77 2.23
N ASP A 41 5.87 2.17 1.81
CA ASP A 41 4.65 2.05 2.62
C ASP A 41 4.31 0.57 2.86
N VAL A 42 4.31 -0.26 1.82
CA VAL A 42 4.09 -1.71 1.91
C VAL A 42 5.16 -2.40 2.74
N GLU A 43 6.44 -2.00 2.62
CA GLU A 43 7.52 -2.52 3.46
C GLU A 43 7.29 -2.19 4.94
N THR A 44 6.83 -0.98 5.24
CA THR A 44 6.50 -0.54 6.60
C THR A 44 5.33 -1.36 7.16
N LEU A 45 4.27 -1.53 6.36
CA LEU A 45 3.11 -2.35 6.73
C LEU A 45 3.47 -3.82 6.91
N ALA A 46 4.37 -4.36 6.08
CA ALA A 46 4.85 -5.72 6.19
C ALA A 46 5.71 -5.92 7.44
N ALA A 47 6.55 -4.94 7.78
CA ALA A 47 7.33 -4.95 9.01
C ALA A 47 6.45 -4.92 10.26
N GLN A 48 5.23 -4.35 10.16
CA GLN A 48 4.22 -4.35 11.21
C GLN A 48 3.32 -5.61 11.20
N GLY A 49 3.51 -6.53 10.26
CA GLY A 49 2.69 -7.73 10.10
C GLY A 49 1.27 -7.46 9.57
N LEU A 50 1.03 -6.28 8.99
CA LEU A 50 -0.29 -5.90 8.47
C LEU A 50 -0.54 -6.35 7.02
N VAL A 51 0.54 -6.61 6.27
CA VAL A 51 0.50 -7.20 4.92
C VAL A 51 1.60 -8.24 4.77
N GLU A 52 1.35 -9.26 3.97
CA GLU A 52 2.33 -10.30 3.66
C GLU A 52 2.86 -10.12 2.24
N ARG A 53 4.18 -10.30 2.07
CA ARG A 53 4.83 -10.30 0.76
C ARG A 53 4.97 -11.75 0.32
N LEU A 54 4.13 -12.15 -0.65
CA LEU A 54 4.17 -13.46 -1.30
C LEU A 54 5.19 -13.48 -2.44
#